data_AF-A0A960D9J1-F1
#
_entry.id   AF-A0A960D9J1-F1
#
_cell.length_a   1.000
_cell.length_b   1.000
_cell.length_c   1.000
_cell.angle_alpha   90.00
_cell.angle_beta   90.00
_cell.angle_gamma   90.00
#
_symmetry.space_group_name_H-M   'P 1'
#
loop_
_entity.id
_entity.type
_entity.pdbx_description
1 polymer ?
#
loop_
_entity_poly.entity_id
_entity_poly.type
_entity_poly.pdbx_seq_one_letter_code
_entity_poly.pdbx_strand_id
1 'polypeptide(L)'
;EAALGRADLPETARADLRAEADVLRAVADSYADRFERVDDLLAETMSRPDTLPPRVPGVAGNVAAIAAVCRFDFDATHRLLEWAAPYQEMMGPFAIADGHCFGGMAARQQLDIPTALQNFRTAFRIGAEIGPQSHAARLAGALLGELLYETGDLDEARNLIEESYLLGSDGGGVDCLAARYVIGARIDAAQGDRGSAAERLAAGAKAADQLQLPRLAARITNERIRLGFELPAEVAAGVLSPRTVGSDSGIATMTAELHEDSAIRLLAASESADDHTQACRRAGELCAAIDGGRRPLAALQAQVLYVETLTAVGRAAQAREELVPVAAKCAELGLPRLLIDAGLA
;
A
#
# COMPACT_ATOMS: atom_id res chain seq x y z
N GLU A 1 27.18 0.53 -16.19
CA GLU A 1 27.66 1.40 -17.29
C GLU A 1 29.04 1.03 -17.85
N ALA A 2 30.05 0.71 -17.03
CA ALA A 2 31.42 0.48 -17.49
C ALA A 2 31.63 -0.71 -18.47
N ALA A 3 30.75 -1.73 -18.46
CA ALA A 3 30.85 -2.88 -19.36
C ALA A 3 30.24 -2.60 -20.75
N LEU A 4 29.09 -1.92 -20.83
CA LEU A 4 28.42 -1.56 -22.09
C LEU A 4 29.21 -0.54 -22.91
N GLY A 5 29.89 0.41 -22.24
CA GLY A 5 30.76 1.38 -22.91
C GLY A 5 32.05 0.79 -23.50
N ARG A 6 32.38 -0.47 -23.19
CA ARG A 6 33.56 -1.19 -23.68
C ARG A 6 33.21 -2.29 -24.70
N ALA A 7 31.93 -2.50 -24.98
CA ALA A 7 31.47 -3.50 -25.94
C ALA A 7 31.49 -2.93 -27.36
N ASP A 8 32.02 -3.69 -28.31
CA ASP A 8 32.01 -3.36 -29.74
C ASP A 8 30.62 -3.64 -30.34
N LEU A 9 29.67 -2.77 -29.99
CA LEU A 9 28.29 -2.82 -30.45
C LEU A 9 27.93 -1.52 -31.18
N PRO A 10 27.07 -1.58 -32.21
CA PRO A 10 26.45 -0.40 -32.81
C PRO A 10 25.78 0.46 -31.74
N GLU A 11 25.79 1.79 -31.92
CA GLU A 11 25.25 2.72 -30.92
C GLU A 11 23.75 2.47 -30.65
N THR A 12 22.98 2.08 -31.67
CA THR A 12 21.56 1.71 -31.54
C THR A 12 21.37 0.51 -30.63
N ALA A 13 22.13 -0.57 -30.82
CA ALA A 13 22.08 -1.75 -29.96
C ALA A 13 22.51 -1.42 -28.51
N ARG A 14 23.45 -0.48 -28.36
CA ARG A 14 23.90 0.00 -27.04
C ARG A 14 22.82 0.82 -26.32
N ALA A 15 22.07 1.63 -27.06
CA ALA A 15 20.93 2.39 -26.57
C ALA A 15 19.77 1.46 -26.16
N ASP A 16 19.43 0.48 -26.99
CA ASP A 16 18.40 -0.53 -26.67
C ASP A 16 18.72 -1.29 -25.38
N LEU A 17 19.95 -1.78 -25.24
CA LEU A 17 20.39 -2.46 -24.02
C LEU A 17 20.39 -1.55 -22.79
N ARG A 18 20.63 -0.24 -22.96
CA ARG A 18 20.55 0.73 -21.86
C ARG A 18 19.10 0.93 -21.44
N ALA A 19 18.19 1.18 -22.37
CA ALA A 19 16.75 1.31 -22.11
C ALA A 19 16.19 0.06 -21.40
N GLU A 20 16.56 -1.14 -21.87
CA GLU A 20 16.17 -2.39 -21.20
C GLU A 20 16.73 -2.50 -19.77
N ALA A 21 18.00 -2.15 -19.57
CA ALA A 21 18.61 -2.19 -18.26
C ALA A 21 18.00 -1.15 -17.30
N ASP A 22 17.56 -0.01 -17.81
CA ASP A 22 16.92 1.04 -17.03
C ASP A 22 15.51 0.62 -16.58
N VAL A 23 14.74 -0.07 -17.44
CA VAL A 23 13.47 -0.71 -17.06
C VAL A 23 13.69 -1.74 -15.95
N LEU A 24 14.71 -2.59 -16.04
CA LEU A 24 15.02 -3.57 -14.99
C LEU A 24 15.44 -2.89 -13.67
N ARG A 25 16.15 -1.76 -13.72
CA ARG A 25 16.45 -0.96 -12.52
C ARG A 25 15.19 -0.36 -11.93
N ALA A 26 14.28 0.13 -12.76
CA ALA A 26 13.00 0.69 -12.30
C ALA A 26 12.14 -0.39 -11.61
N VAL A 27 12.14 -1.63 -12.11
CA VAL A 27 11.54 -2.79 -11.41
C VAL A 27 12.24 -3.04 -10.07
N ALA A 28 13.57 -3.10 -10.04
CA ALA A 28 14.29 -3.33 -8.78
C ALA A 28 14.04 -2.21 -7.75
N ASP A 29 13.94 -0.96 -8.20
CA ASP A 29 13.60 0.18 -7.36
C ASP A 29 12.16 0.08 -6.84
N SER A 30 11.18 -0.35 -7.64
CA SER A 30 9.79 -0.51 -7.19
C SER A 30 9.63 -1.59 -6.11
N TYR A 31 10.34 -2.72 -6.23
CA TYR A 31 10.38 -3.75 -5.18
C TYR A 31 11.06 -3.27 -3.90
N ALA A 32 11.97 -2.31 -4.02
CA ALA A 32 12.64 -1.68 -2.89
C ALA A 32 11.93 -0.40 -2.40
N ASP A 33 10.68 -0.18 -2.81
CA ASP A 33 9.82 0.95 -2.45
C ASP A 33 10.41 2.33 -2.78
N ARG A 34 11.17 2.42 -3.88
CA ARG A 34 11.76 3.66 -4.41
C ARG A 34 11.15 3.98 -5.76
N PHE A 35 10.61 5.19 -5.89
CA PHE A 35 9.90 5.62 -7.10
C PHE A 35 10.38 6.98 -7.64
N GLU A 36 11.30 7.64 -6.95
CA GLU A 36 11.76 9.00 -7.25
C GLU A 36 12.47 9.10 -8.60
N ARG A 37 13.11 8.01 -9.04
CA ARG A 37 13.92 7.96 -10.27
C ARG A 37 13.22 7.25 -11.43
N VAL A 38 11.99 6.77 -11.22
CA VAL A 38 11.28 5.93 -12.21
C VAL A 38 11.06 6.71 -13.51
N ASP A 39 10.62 7.96 -13.43
CA ASP A 39 10.34 8.75 -14.63
C ASP A 39 11.62 8.97 -15.47
N ASP A 40 12.75 9.25 -14.81
CA ASP A 40 14.06 9.39 -15.47
C ASP A 40 14.54 8.10 -16.12
N LEU A 41 14.41 6.96 -15.42
CA LEU A 41 14.82 5.65 -15.91
C LEU A 41 13.97 5.20 -17.11
N LEU A 42 12.69 5.57 -17.14
CA LEU A 42 11.76 5.11 -18.18
C LEU A 42 11.66 6.06 -19.37
N ALA A 43 12.20 7.28 -19.27
CA ALA A 43 12.07 8.32 -20.29
C ALA A 43 12.48 7.85 -21.70
N GLU A 44 13.61 7.15 -21.84
CA GLU A 44 14.06 6.65 -23.14
C GLU A 44 13.07 5.63 -23.71
N THR A 45 12.71 4.61 -22.92
CA THR A 45 11.75 3.56 -23.32
C THR A 45 10.41 4.15 -23.77
N MET A 46 9.87 5.10 -23.00
CA MET A 46 8.58 5.72 -23.29
C MET A 46 8.61 6.64 -24.52
N SER A 47 9.78 7.17 -24.91
CA SER A 47 9.93 8.05 -26.08
C SER A 47 9.94 7.31 -27.42
N ARG A 48 10.29 6.02 -27.43
CA ARG A 48 10.43 5.20 -28.65
C ARG A 48 9.95 3.75 -28.48
N PRO A 49 8.77 3.50 -27.87
CA PRO A 49 8.36 2.18 -27.41
C PRO A 49 8.28 1.14 -28.55
N ASP A 50 7.87 1.55 -29.75
CA ASP A 50 7.72 0.68 -30.91
C ASP A 50 9.06 0.22 -31.54
N THR A 51 10.17 0.80 -31.09
CA THR A 51 11.52 0.40 -31.53
C THR A 51 12.12 -0.70 -30.64
N LEU A 52 11.47 -1.02 -29.53
CA LEU A 52 11.95 -1.96 -28.52
C LEU A 52 11.10 -3.25 -28.53
N PRO A 53 11.62 -4.39 -28.03
CA PRO A 53 10.81 -5.58 -27.83
C PRO A 53 9.60 -5.29 -26.93
N PRO A 54 8.37 -5.78 -27.21
CA PRO A 54 7.14 -5.40 -26.48
C PRO A 54 7.21 -5.55 -24.96
N ARG A 55 8.01 -6.50 -24.46
CA ARG A 55 8.26 -6.65 -23.01
C ARG A 55 8.80 -5.40 -22.32
N VAL A 56 9.55 -4.57 -23.05
CA VAL A 56 10.25 -3.40 -22.50
C VAL A 56 9.26 -2.26 -22.21
N PRO A 57 8.47 -1.75 -23.19
CA PRO A 57 7.43 -0.76 -22.91
C PRO A 57 6.29 -1.33 -22.06
N GLY A 58 5.94 -2.62 -22.17
CA GLY A 58 4.91 -3.23 -21.33
C GLY A 58 5.27 -3.21 -19.84
N VAL A 59 6.50 -3.60 -19.49
CA VAL A 59 6.99 -3.51 -18.09
C VAL A 59 7.19 -2.06 -17.66
N ALA A 60 7.71 -1.19 -18.52
CA ALA A 60 7.84 0.23 -18.23
C ALA A 60 6.49 0.87 -17.86
N GLY A 61 5.43 0.56 -18.62
CA GLY A 61 4.08 1.04 -18.33
C GLY A 61 3.56 0.58 -16.96
N ASN A 62 3.79 -0.68 -16.61
CA ASN A 62 3.45 -1.22 -15.29
C ASN A 62 4.18 -0.48 -14.16
N VAL A 63 5.50 -0.30 -14.28
CA VAL A 63 6.31 0.40 -13.27
C VAL A 63 5.92 1.88 -13.16
N ALA A 64 5.65 2.53 -14.28
CA ALA A 64 5.17 3.92 -14.30
C ALA A 64 3.79 4.04 -13.63
N ALA A 65 2.88 3.09 -13.87
CA ALA A 65 1.55 3.06 -13.28
C ALA A 65 1.61 2.93 -11.75
N ILE A 66 2.38 1.98 -11.20
CA ILE A 66 2.55 1.88 -9.74
C ILE A 66 3.25 3.11 -9.15
N ALA A 67 4.22 3.70 -9.87
CA ALA A 67 4.85 4.96 -9.44
C ALA A 67 3.81 6.11 -9.36
N ALA A 68 2.89 6.18 -10.32
CA ALA A 68 1.79 7.15 -10.30
C ALA A 68 0.82 6.92 -9.14
N VAL A 69 0.46 5.67 -8.83
CA VAL A 69 -0.32 5.33 -7.62
C VAL A 69 0.39 5.84 -6.37
N CYS A 70 1.71 5.57 -6.24
CA CYS A 70 2.51 6.00 -5.10
C CYS A 70 2.65 7.53 -5.00
N ARG A 71 2.50 8.27 -6.11
CA ARG A 71 2.45 9.75 -6.14
C ARG A 71 1.03 10.31 -6.00
N PHE A 72 0.03 9.46 -5.78
CA PHE A 72 -1.38 9.85 -5.73
C PHE A 72 -1.88 10.54 -7.01
N ASP A 73 -1.35 10.11 -8.17
CA ASP A 73 -1.80 10.52 -9.50
C ASP A 73 -2.55 9.34 -10.15
N PHE A 74 -3.78 9.16 -9.71
CA PHE A 74 -4.62 8.05 -10.12
C PHE A 74 -5.07 8.19 -11.58
N ASP A 75 -5.30 9.42 -12.05
CA ASP A 75 -5.60 9.68 -13.47
C ASP A 75 -4.40 9.31 -14.36
N ALA A 76 -3.17 9.63 -13.96
CA ALA A 76 -1.99 9.16 -14.69
C ALA A 76 -1.87 7.64 -14.66
N THR A 77 -2.21 6.99 -13.55
CA THR A 77 -2.23 5.52 -13.46
C THR A 77 -3.09 4.94 -14.57
N HIS A 78 -4.33 5.43 -14.73
CA HIS A 78 -5.23 4.96 -15.79
C HIS A 78 -4.67 5.20 -17.19
N ARG A 79 -4.18 6.41 -17.47
CA ARG A 79 -3.57 6.73 -18.79
C ARG A 79 -2.36 5.85 -19.10
N LEU A 80 -1.52 5.55 -18.12
CA LEU A 80 -0.33 4.73 -18.29
C LEU A 80 -0.68 3.26 -18.52
N LEU A 81 -1.70 2.74 -17.83
CA LEU A 81 -2.20 1.38 -18.07
C LEU A 81 -2.84 1.26 -19.46
N GLU A 82 -3.63 2.25 -19.89
CA GLU A 82 -4.18 2.30 -21.26
C GLU A 82 -3.06 2.36 -22.32
N TRP A 83 -2.03 3.19 -22.08
CA TRP A 83 -0.86 3.27 -22.96
C TRP A 83 -0.09 1.94 -23.05
N ALA A 84 0.01 1.21 -21.95
CA ALA A 84 0.77 -0.04 -21.87
C ALA A 84 0.02 -1.26 -22.41
N ALA A 85 -1.32 -1.20 -22.44
CA ALA A 85 -2.21 -2.29 -22.83
C ALA A 85 -1.78 -3.06 -24.10
N PRO A 86 -1.49 -2.42 -25.26
CA PRO A 86 -1.12 -3.17 -26.47
C PRO A 86 0.16 -3.98 -26.29
N TYR A 87 1.13 -3.50 -25.50
CA TYR A 87 2.37 -4.20 -25.24
C TYR A 87 2.19 -5.35 -24.24
N GLN A 88 1.33 -5.16 -23.23
CA GLN A 88 0.98 -6.19 -22.25
C GLN A 88 0.23 -7.36 -22.88
N GLU A 89 -0.69 -7.07 -23.82
CA GLU A 89 -1.37 -8.11 -24.61
C GLU A 89 -0.37 -9.00 -25.37
N MET A 90 0.69 -8.39 -25.95
CA MET A 90 1.76 -9.13 -26.64
C MET A 90 2.65 -9.95 -25.68
N MET A 91 2.77 -9.55 -24.42
CA MET A 91 3.54 -10.29 -23.40
C MET A 91 2.79 -11.51 -22.84
N GLY A 92 1.45 -11.52 -22.94
CA GLY A 92 0.60 -12.57 -22.43
C GLY A 92 0.09 -12.33 -20.99
N PRO A 93 -0.58 -13.33 -20.39
CA PRO A 93 -1.44 -13.17 -19.22
C PRO A 93 -0.79 -12.50 -17.99
N PHE A 94 0.49 -12.73 -17.74
CA PHE A 94 1.18 -12.19 -16.55
C PHE A 94 1.18 -10.65 -16.53
N ALA A 95 1.49 -10.01 -17.66
CA ALA A 95 1.59 -8.55 -17.74
C ALA A 95 0.24 -7.87 -17.53
N ILE A 96 -0.83 -8.53 -17.98
CA ILE A 96 -2.22 -8.07 -17.87
C ILE A 96 -2.68 -8.15 -16.40
N ALA A 97 -2.28 -9.19 -15.66
CA ALA A 97 -2.62 -9.34 -14.24
C ALA A 97 -2.05 -8.18 -13.40
N ASP A 98 -0.79 -7.80 -13.60
CA ASP A 98 -0.16 -6.67 -12.91
C ASP A 98 -0.90 -5.35 -13.19
N GLY A 99 -1.28 -5.11 -14.46
CA GLY A 99 -2.04 -3.92 -14.84
C GLY A 99 -3.37 -3.80 -14.09
N HIS A 100 -4.10 -4.92 -13.95
CA HIS A 100 -5.32 -4.96 -13.14
C HIS A 100 -5.04 -4.75 -11.64
N CYS A 101 -3.94 -5.28 -11.09
CA CYS A 101 -3.56 -4.97 -9.70
C CYS A 101 -3.38 -3.47 -9.49
N PHE A 102 -2.65 -2.77 -10.36
CA PHE A 102 -2.43 -1.33 -10.21
C PHE A 102 -3.68 -0.50 -10.44
N GLY A 103 -4.53 -0.89 -11.41
CA GLY A 103 -5.85 -0.27 -11.60
C GLY A 103 -6.75 -0.44 -10.37
N GLY A 104 -6.73 -1.62 -9.74
CA GLY A 104 -7.46 -1.88 -8.51
C GLY A 104 -6.95 -1.06 -7.32
N MET A 105 -5.63 -0.87 -7.22
CA MET A 105 -5.02 -0.02 -6.20
C MET A 105 -5.46 1.45 -6.36
N ALA A 106 -5.41 2.00 -7.58
CA ALA A 106 -5.87 3.36 -7.87
C ALA A 106 -7.36 3.54 -7.52
N ALA A 107 -8.22 2.63 -8.01
CA ALA A 107 -9.65 2.67 -7.73
C ALA A 107 -9.95 2.61 -6.23
N ARG A 108 -9.25 1.74 -5.47
CA ARG A 108 -9.39 1.67 -4.01
C ARG A 108 -9.00 2.99 -3.35
N GLN A 109 -7.89 3.61 -3.75
CA GLN A 109 -7.47 4.91 -3.20
C GLN A 109 -8.47 6.02 -3.49
N GLN A 110 -9.21 5.94 -4.60
CA GLN A 110 -10.29 6.84 -4.99
C GLN A 110 -11.64 6.49 -4.33
N LEU A 111 -11.72 5.45 -3.49
CA LEU A 111 -12.94 4.90 -2.91
C LEU A 111 -13.95 4.34 -3.94
N ASP A 112 -13.50 4.01 -5.16
CA ASP A 112 -14.28 3.24 -6.12
C ASP A 112 -14.12 1.73 -5.84
N ILE A 113 -14.79 1.30 -4.76
CA ILE A 113 -14.72 -0.07 -4.25
C ILE A 113 -15.20 -1.11 -5.27
N PRO A 114 -16.30 -0.90 -6.02
CA PRO A 114 -16.71 -1.83 -7.06
C PRO A 114 -15.66 -2.04 -8.15
N THR A 115 -15.06 -0.95 -8.67
CA THR A 115 -14.01 -1.05 -9.70
C THR A 115 -12.75 -1.69 -9.14
N ALA A 116 -12.40 -1.42 -7.88
CA ALA A 116 -11.26 -2.05 -7.23
C ALA A 116 -11.45 -3.58 -7.10
N LEU A 117 -12.62 -4.03 -6.63
CA LEU A 117 -12.96 -5.45 -6.53
C LEU A 117 -12.93 -6.14 -7.90
N GLN A 118 -13.50 -5.51 -8.93
CA GLN A 118 -13.50 -6.06 -10.28
C GLN A 118 -12.07 -6.27 -10.81
N ASN A 119 -11.21 -5.26 -10.63
CA ASN A 119 -9.82 -5.31 -11.05
C ASN A 119 -9.05 -6.41 -10.30
N PHE A 120 -9.12 -6.45 -8.96
CA PHE A 120 -8.40 -7.47 -8.18
C PHE A 120 -8.89 -8.89 -8.46
N ARG A 121 -10.21 -9.11 -8.63
CA ARG A 121 -10.75 -10.41 -9.05
C ARG A 121 -10.27 -10.81 -10.44
N THR A 122 -10.19 -9.86 -11.36
CA THR A 122 -9.68 -10.12 -12.72
C THR A 122 -8.20 -10.50 -12.70
N ALA A 123 -7.38 -9.75 -11.97
CA ALA A 123 -5.96 -10.07 -11.76
C ALA A 123 -5.78 -11.47 -11.15
N PHE A 124 -6.55 -11.78 -10.10
CA PHE A 124 -6.50 -13.08 -9.44
C PHE A 124 -6.87 -14.23 -10.38
N ARG A 125 -7.97 -14.08 -11.14
CA ARG A 125 -8.40 -15.07 -12.14
C ARG A 125 -7.34 -15.32 -13.19
N ILE A 126 -6.77 -14.27 -13.77
CA ILE A 126 -5.70 -14.38 -14.78
C ILE A 126 -4.49 -15.10 -14.19
N GLY A 127 -4.08 -14.74 -12.97
CA GLY A 127 -3.01 -15.43 -12.26
C GLY A 127 -3.31 -16.92 -12.03
N ALA A 128 -4.54 -17.24 -11.65
CA ALA A 128 -4.98 -18.62 -11.38
C ALA A 128 -5.06 -19.47 -12.66
N GLU A 129 -5.36 -18.87 -13.82
CA GLU A 129 -5.33 -19.52 -15.14
C GLU A 129 -3.91 -19.95 -15.55
N ILE A 130 -2.88 -19.20 -15.13
CA ILE A 130 -1.46 -19.62 -15.28
C ILE A 130 -1.16 -20.82 -14.38
N GLY A 131 -1.76 -20.83 -13.19
CA GLY A 131 -1.73 -21.92 -12.23
C GLY A 131 -2.37 -21.49 -10.91
N PRO A 132 -3.16 -22.34 -10.23
CA PRO A 132 -3.89 -21.94 -9.02
C PRO A 132 -3.01 -21.38 -7.89
N GLN A 133 -1.73 -21.78 -7.85
CA GLN A 133 -0.73 -21.34 -6.87
C GLN A 133 0.41 -20.55 -7.54
N SER A 134 0.15 -19.96 -8.70
CA SER A 134 1.16 -19.15 -9.39
C SER A 134 1.54 -17.94 -8.56
N HIS A 135 2.74 -17.42 -8.79
CA HIS A 135 3.21 -16.20 -8.13
C HIS A 135 2.23 -15.03 -8.37
N ALA A 136 1.72 -14.88 -9.60
CA ALA A 136 0.75 -13.85 -9.95
C ALA A 136 -0.58 -14.01 -9.18
N ALA A 137 -1.10 -15.24 -9.06
CA ALA A 137 -2.32 -15.51 -8.30
C ALA A 137 -2.15 -15.12 -6.83
N ARG A 138 -1.00 -15.44 -6.22
CA ARG A 138 -0.74 -15.12 -4.81
C ARG A 138 -0.54 -13.63 -4.55
N LEU A 139 0.06 -12.89 -5.48
CA LEU A 139 0.16 -11.42 -5.38
C LEU A 139 -1.22 -10.76 -5.51
N ALA A 140 -1.97 -11.11 -6.54
CA ALA A 140 -3.31 -10.57 -6.74
C ALA A 140 -4.25 -10.96 -5.59
N GLY A 141 -4.11 -12.18 -5.07
CA GLY A 141 -4.84 -12.68 -3.90
C GLY A 141 -4.56 -11.87 -2.64
N ALA A 142 -3.32 -11.38 -2.45
CA ALA A 142 -3.00 -10.50 -1.31
C ALA A 142 -3.84 -9.22 -1.33
N LEU A 143 -3.87 -8.54 -2.49
CA LEU A 143 -4.57 -7.28 -2.67
C LEU A 143 -6.10 -7.46 -2.64
N LEU A 144 -6.59 -8.55 -3.26
CA LEU A 144 -8.00 -8.92 -3.19
C LEU A 144 -8.42 -9.24 -1.74
N GLY A 145 -7.60 -10.00 -1.02
CA GLY A 145 -7.84 -10.37 0.37
C GLY A 145 -7.89 -9.16 1.31
N GLU A 146 -7.02 -8.17 1.11
CA GLU A 146 -7.09 -6.89 1.84
C GLU A 146 -8.45 -6.20 1.61
N LEU A 147 -8.88 -6.05 0.36
CA LEU A 147 -10.14 -5.37 0.08
C LEU A 147 -11.36 -6.17 0.57
N LEU A 148 -11.34 -7.50 0.42
CA LEU A 148 -12.41 -8.37 0.91
C LEU A 148 -12.52 -8.28 2.43
N TYR A 149 -11.39 -8.28 3.14
CA TYR A 149 -11.37 -8.02 4.58
C TYR A 149 -12.07 -6.69 4.88
N GLU A 150 -11.65 -5.60 4.24
CA GLU A 150 -12.23 -4.26 4.48
C GLU A 150 -13.73 -4.20 4.25
N THR A 151 -14.23 -4.92 3.24
CA THR A 151 -15.66 -5.05 2.91
C THR A 151 -16.44 -6.05 3.79
N GLY A 152 -15.75 -6.81 4.63
CA GLY A 152 -16.35 -7.73 5.61
C GLY A 152 -16.45 -9.20 5.17
N ASP A 153 -15.93 -9.58 4.00
CA ASP A 153 -15.87 -10.98 3.57
C ASP A 153 -14.62 -11.67 4.15
N LEU A 154 -14.69 -11.97 5.45
CA LEU A 154 -13.55 -12.45 6.23
C LEU A 154 -13.09 -13.86 5.83
N ASP A 155 -14.00 -14.71 5.37
CA ASP A 155 -13.66 -16.09 5.02
C ASP A 155 -12.89 -16.17 3.70
N GLU A 156 -13.35 -15.47 2.66
CA GLU A 156 -12.62 -15.38 1.40
C GLU A 156 -11.29 -14.63 1.60
N ALA A 157 -11.30 -13.52 2.35
CA ALA A 157 -10.08 -12.78 2.69
C ALA A 157 -9.03 -13.65 3.37
N ARG A 158 -9.42 -14.44 4.37
CA ARG A 158 -8.50 -15.34 5.09
C ARG A 158 -7.84 -16.33 4.12
N ASN A 159 -8.63 -17.02 3.30
CA ASN A 159 -8.09 -18.03 2.39
C ASN A 159 -7.05 -17.44 1.43
N LEU A 160 -7.34 -16.27 0.87
CA LEU A 160 -6.43 -15.57 -0.03
C LEU A 160 -5.16 -15.08 0.66
N ILE A 161 -5.28 -14.52 1.88
CA ILE A 161 -4.13 -14.06 2.66
C ILE A 161 -3.23 -15.22 3.08
N GLU A 162 -3.79 -16.37 3.50
CA GLU A 162 -2.99 -17.56 3.84
C GLU A 162 -2.23 -18.12 2.63
N GLU A 163 -2.88 -18.25 1.48
CA GLU A 163 -2.20 -18.70 0.25
C GLU A 163 -1.10 -17.72 -0.17
N SER A 164 -1.34 -16.42 -0.02
CA SER A 164 -0.34 -15.39 -0.30
C SER A 164 0.84 -15.43 0.68
N TYR A 165 0.59 -15.74 1.95
CA TYR A 165 1.61 -15.84 2.99
C TYR A 165 2.71 -16.86 2.67
N LEU A 166 2.38 -17.91 1.90
CA LEU A 166 3.32 -18.92 1.42
C LEU A 166 4.43 -18.38 0.49
N LEU A 167 4.30 -17.15 -0.03
CA LEU A 167 5.37 -16.49 -0.78
C LEU A 167 6.54 -16.02 0.09
N GLY A 168 6.36 -15.91 1.41
CA GLY A 168 7.39 -15.39 2.31
C GLY A 168 7.78 -13.94 2.03
N SER A 169 8.94 -13.49 2.55
CA SER A 169 9.39 -12.09 2.44
C SER A 169 9.71 -11.66 1.00
N ASP A 170 10.05 -12.61 0.11
CA ASP A 170 10.64 -12.29 -1.19
C ASP A 170 9.58 -12.10 -2.29
N GLY A 171 8.31 -12.40 -2.02
CA GLY A 171 7.25 -12.37 -3.02
C GLY A 171 6.47 -11.07 -3.05
N GLY A 172 6.85 -10.12 -3.91
CA GLY A 172 6.04 -8.94 -4.26
C GLY A 172 6.46 -7.62 -3.60
N GLY A 173 5.83 -6.53 -4.04
CA GLY A 173 6.05 -5.19 -3.50
C GLY A 173 5.47 -4.99 -2.10
N VAL A 174 5.78 -3.82 -1.51
CA VAL A 174 5.40 -3.45 -0.13
C VAL A 174 3.91 -3.60 0.13
N ASP A 175 3.03 -3.27 -0.82
CA ASP A 175 1.58 -3.35 -0.62
C ASP A 175 1.10 -4.81 -0.47
N CYS A 176 1.68 -5.76 -1.21
CA CYS A 176 1.42 -7.19 -1.02
C CYS A 176 1.99 -7.71 0.31
N LEU A 177 3.17 -7.24 0.73
CA LEU A 177 3.73 -7.56 2.04
C LEU A 177 2.85 -7.04 3.18
N ALA A 178 2.36 -5.80 3.06
CA ALA A 178 1.48 -5.18 4.03
C ALA A 178 0.16 -5.94 4.15
N ALA A 179 -0.49 -6.29 3.03
CA ALA A 179 -1.70 -7.12 3.06
C ALA A 179 -1.47 -8.43 3.83
N ARG A 180 -0.40 -9.16 3.54
CA ARG A 180 -0.09 -10.44 4.20
C ARG A 180 0.14 -10.32 5.70
N TYR A 181 0.98 -9.37 6.12
CA TYR A 181 1.38 -9.28 7.51
C TYR A 181 0.37 -8.48 8.36
N VAL A 182 -0.14 -7.36 7.85
CA VAL A 182 -1.04 -6.46 8.60
C VAL A 182 -2.46 -6.98 8.57
N ILE A 183 -3.03 -7.22 7.38
CA ILE A 183 -4.41 -7.70 7.29
C ILE A 183 -4.51 -9.13 7.80
N GLY A 184 -3.52 -9.98 7.53
CA GLY A 184 -3.46 -11.30 8.14
C GLY A 184 -3.50 -11.24 9.67
N ALA A 185 -2.74 -10.34 10.31
CA ALA A 185 -2.76 -10.19 11.76
C ALA A 185 -4.11 -9.66 12.28
N ARG A 186 -4.78 -8.78 11.51
CA ARG A 186 -6.14 -8.34 11.83
C ARG A 186 -7.16 -9.49 11.76
N ILE A 187 -7.04 -10.37 10.76
CA ILE A 187 -7.89 -11.56 10.62
C ILE A 187 -7.69 -12.48 11.82
N ASP A 188 -6.43 -12.76 12.19
CA ASP A 188 -6.09 -13.59 13.35
C ASP A 188 -6.66 -12.99 14.64
N ALA A 189 -6.46 -11.68 14.85
CA ALA A 189 -6.99 -10.96 16.00
C ALA A 189 -8.53 -10.95 16.05
N ALA A 190 -9.21 -10.78 14.91
CA ALA A 190 -10.67 -10.81 14.82
C ALA A 190 -11.25 -12.20 15.14
N GLN A 191 -10.46 -13.27 14.99
CA GLN A 191 -10.82 -14.64 15.38
C GLN A 191 -10.46 -14.97 16.83
N GLY A 192 -9.88 -14.00 17.57
CA GLY A 192 -9.41 -14.19 18.94
C GLY A 192 -8.01 -14.80 19.05
N ASP A 193 -7.35 -15.09 17.93
CA ASP A 193 -5.98 -15.62 17.91
C ASP A 193 -4.94 -14.48 17.95
N ARG A 194 -4.84 -13.86 19.13
CA ARG A 194 -3.85 -12.81 19.38
C ARG A 194 -2.40 -13.30 19.30
N GLY A 195 -2.16 -14.60 19.49
CA GLY A 195 -0.83 -15.20 19.40
C GLY A 195 -0.33 -15.19 17.95
N SER A 196 -1.12 -15.76 17.04
CA SER A 196 -0.82 -15.76 15.61
C SER A 196 -0.70 -14.35 15.04
N ALA A 197 -1.57 -13.43 15.47
CA ALA A 197 -1.47 -12.01 15.10
C ALA A 197 -0.11 -11.40 15.49
N ALA A 198 0.36 -11.65 16.72
CA ALA A 198 1.65 -11.13 17.19
C ALA A 198 2.84 -11.75 16.43
N GLU A 199 2.82 -13.07 16.20
CA GLU A 199 3.85 -13.78 15.44
C GLU A 199 3.94 -13.29 14.00
N ARG A 200 2.79 -13.09 13.35
CA ARG A 200 2.69 -12.56 11.99
C ARG A 200 3.25 -11.15 11.87
N LEU A 201 2.93 -10.26 12.81
CA LEU A 201 3.52 -8.92 12.84
C LEU A 201 5.02 -8.93 13.15
N ALA A 202 5.50 -9.86 13.99
CA ALA A 202 6.93 -10.02 14.24
C ALA A 202 7.67 -10.51 12.98
N ALA A 203 7.09 -11.45 12.23
CA ALA A 203 7.61 -11.87 10.94
C ALA A 203 7.65 -10.72 9.93
N GLY A 204 6.59 -9.90 9.87
CA GLY A 204 6.54 -8.70 9.03
C GLY A 204 7.59 -7.65 9.40
N ALA A 205 7.83 -7.43 10.70
CA ALA A 205 8.88 -6.52 11.17
C ALA A 205 10.27 -7.00 10.73
N LYS A 206 10.54 -8.30 10.84
CA LYS A 206 11.80 -8.90 10.38
C LYS A 206 11.96 -8.75 8.85
N ALA A 207 10.90 -8.98 8.08
CA ALA A 207 10.94 -8.81 6.64
C ALA A 207 11.21 -7.34 6.25
N ALA A 208 10.57 -6.38 6.93
CA ALA A 208 10.78 -4.96 6.70
C ALA A 208 12.23 -4.52 6.96
N ASP A 209 12.85 -5.04 8.02
CA ASP A 209 14.27 -4.80 8.33
C ASP A 209 15.19 -5.44 7.27
N GLN A 210 15.00 -6.72 6.97
CA GLN A 210 15.85 -7.43 6.01
C GLN A 210 15.82 -6.81 4.60
N LEU A 211 14.66 -6.35 4.17
CA LEU A 211 14.46 -5.74 2.85
C LEU A 211 14.67 -4.23 2.85
N GLN A 212 14.91 -3.62 4.01
CA GLN A 212 15.07 -2.17 4.19
C GLN A 212 13.86 -1.41 3.62
N LEU A 213 12.65 -1.75 4.11
CA LEU A 213 11.36 -1.19 3.68
C LEU A 213 10.73 -0.33 4.79
N PRO A 214 11.05 0.97 4.90
CA PRO A 214 10.58 1.84 5.98
C PRO A 214 9.05 1.94 6.04
N ARG A 215 8.38 2.01 4.89
CA ARG A 215 6.91 2.07 4.82
C ARG A 215 6.25 0.82 5.38
N LEU A 216 6.84 -0.35 5.13
CA LEU A 216 6.36 -1.62 5.72
C LEU A 216 6.59 -1.63 7.22
N ALA A 217 7.77 -1.24 7.70
CA ALA A 217 8.08 -1.17 9.12
C ALA A 217 7.11 -0.22 9.86
N ALA A 218 6.79 0.93 9.26
CA ALA A 218 5.81 1.88 9.78
C ALA A 218 4.41 1.27 9.86
N ARG A 219 3.95 0.56 8.81
CA ARG A 219 2.66 -0.16 8.82
C ARG A 219 2.59 -1.23 9.90
N ILE A 220 3.65 -2.03 10.07
CA ILE A 220 3.70 -3.07 11.10
C ILE A 220 3.68 -2.46 12.50
N THR A 221 4.43 -1.38 12.72
CA THR A 221 4.46 -0.68 14.01
C THR A 221 3.09 -0.10 14.35
N ASN A 222 2.45 0.55 13.38
CA ASN A 222 1.10 1.07 13.52
C ASN A 222 0.11 -0.02 13.92
N GLU A 223 0.14 -1.17 13.24
CA GLU A 223 -0.76 -2.28 13.53
C GLU A 223 -0.51 -2.89 14.91
N ARG A 224 0.75 -3.01 15.33
CA ARG A 224 1.08 -3.47 16.70
C ARG A 224 0.45 -2.56 17.75
N ILE A 225 0.54 -1.25 17.57
CA ILE A 225 -0.06 -0.26 18.48
C ILE A 225 -1.58 -0.38 18.45
N ARG A 226 -2.20 -0.43 17.26
CA ARG A 226 -3.66 -0.58 17.11
C ARG A 226 -4.19 -1.81 17.84
N LEU A 227 -3.52 -2.95 17.68
CA LEU A 227 -3.92 -4.18 18.35
C LEU A 227 -3.57 -4.19 19.85
N GLY A 228 -2.88 -3.18 20.38
CA GLY A 228 -2.49 -3.09 21.78
C GLY A 228 -1.35 -4.03 22.17
N PHE A 229 -0.48 -4.38 21.22
CA PHE A 229 0.75 -5.11 21.52
C PHE A 229 1.82 -4.16 22.04
N GLU A 230 2.50 -4.56 23.11
CA GLU A 230 3.59 -3.79 23.69
C GLU A 230 4.72 -3.56 22.67
N LEU A 231 5.24 -2.34 22.68
CA LEU A 231 6.42 -1.94 21.93
C LEU A 231 7.63 -1.81 22.85
N PRO A 232 8.84 -2.16 22.38
CA PRO A 232 10.06 -1.79 23.07
C PRO A 232 10.11 -0.27 23.33
N ALA A 233 10.57 0.14 24.51
CA ALA A 233 10.55 1.55 24.93
C ALA A 233 11.29 2.48 23.94
N GLU A 234 12.39 2.01 23.37
CA GLU A 234 13.15 2.72 22.34
C GLU A 234 12.35 2.94 21.04
N VAL A 235 11.57 1.95 20.63
CA VAL A 235 10.68 2.05 19.46
C VAL A 235 9.54 3.02 19.75
N ALA A 236 8.91 2.93 20.93
CA ALA A 236 7.86 3.84 21.35
C ALA A 236 8.35 5.30 21.41
N ALA A 237 9.54 5.55 21.99
CA ALA A 237 10.15 6.87 22.01
C ALA A 237 10.47 7.40 20.60
N GLY A 238 10.93 6.51 19.71
CA GLY A 238 11.17 6.84 18.30
C GLY A 238 9.89 7.22 17.56
N VAL A 239 8.76 6.55 17.85
CA VAL A 239 7.44 6.88 17.27
C VAL A 239 6.94 8.25 17.75
N LEU A 240 7.09 8.55 19.04
CA LEU A 240 6.62 9.82 19.62
C LEU A 240 7.47 11.03 19.21
N SER A 241 8.71 10.80 18.77
CA SER A 241 9.60 11.87 18.32
C SER A 241 9.01 12.59 17.10
N PRO A 242 8.86 13.94 17.12
CA PRO A 242 8.39 14.69 15.96
C PRO A 242 9.27 14.43 14.75
N ARG A 243 8.66 14.13 13.61
CA ARG A 243 9.37 13.93 12.34
C ARG A 243 8.98 15.01 11.37
N THR A 244 9.98 15.66 10.77
CA THR A 244 9.75 16.51 9.61
C THR A 244 9.49 15.63 8.39
N VAL A 245 8.32 15.78 7.76
CA VAL A 245 8.05 15.15 6.47
C VAL A 245 8.97 15.78 5.44
N GLY A 246 9.95 15.02 4.97
CA GLY A 246 10.90 15.46 3.96
C GLY A 246 10.42 15.07 2.56
N SER A 247 10.25 16.09 1.71
CA SER A 247 10.14 16.05 0.24
C SER A 247 8.81 15.60 -0.39
N ASP A 248 8.66 16.00 -1.67
CA ASP A 248 7.53 15.75 -2.58
C ASP A 248 7.30 14.26 -2.96
N SER A 249 7.91 13.30 -2.26
CA SER A 249 7.73 11.86 -2.52
C SER A 249 6.50 11.30 -1.80
N GLY A 250 5.60 10.67 -2.54
CA GLY A 250 4.39 10.09 -1.95
C GLY A 250 4.67 8.89 -1.02
N ILE A 251 5.76 8.14 -1.22
CA ILE A 251 6.21 7.10 -0.27
C ILE A 251 6.61 7.72 1.06
N ALA A 252 7.39 8.82 1.02
CA ALA A 252 7.79 9.54 2.23
C ALA A 252 6.58 10.10 2.97
N THR A 253 5.61 10.66 2.24
CA THR A 253 4.33 11.14 2.79
C THR A 253 3.56 10.01 3.48
N MET A 254 3.30 8.89 2.80
CA MET A 254 2.58 7.75 3.41
C MET A 254 3.30 7.21 4.66
N THR A 255 4.62 7.14 4.62
CA THR A 255 5.43 6.65 5.75
C THR A 255 5.33 7.61 6.94
N ALA A 256 5.37 8.92 6.69
CA ALA A 256 5.21 9.93 7.73
C ALA A 256 3.81 9.92 8.35
N GLU A 257 2.76 9.77 7.54
CA GLU A 257 1.38 9.69 8.03
C GLU A 257 1.16 8.45 8.91
N LEU A 258 1.75 7.30 8.56
CA LEU A 258 1.70 6.09 9.40
C LEU A 258 2.41 6.28 10.74
N HIS A 259 3.53 7.01 10.74
CA HIS A 259 4.21 7.37 11.97
C HIS A 259 3.39 8.34 12.83
N GLU A 260 2.74 9.32 12.20
CA GLU A 260 1.87 10.27 12.88
C GLU A 260 0.67 9.58 13.52
N ASP A 261 -0.01 8.69 12.77
CA ASP A 261 -1.08 7.83 13.27
C ASP A 261 -0.61 7.00 14.49
N SER A 262 0.54 6.34 14.37
CA SER A 262 1.14 5.58 15.46
C SER A 262 1.38 6.42 16.71
N ALA A 263 1.89 7.65 16.54
CA ALA A 263 2.14 8.56 17.65
C ALA A 263 0.85 9.08 18.30
N ILE A 264 -0.17 9.40 17.49
CA ILE A 264 -1.50 9.78 17.97
C ILE A 264 -2.09 8.68 18.86
N ARG A 265 -2.04 7.42 18.40
CA ARG A 265 -2.54 6.27 19.17
C ARG A 265 -1.82 6.07 20.49
N LEU A 266 -0.49 6.18 20.50
CA LEU A 266 0.30 6.07 21.73
C LEU A 266 -0.02 7.20 22.72
N LEU A 267 -0.16 8.44 22.24
CA LEU A 267 -0.53 9.58 23.08
C LEU A 267 -1.96 9.42 23.64
N ALA A 268 -2.91 8.98 22.81
CA ALA A 268 -4.29 8.74 23.23
C ALA A 268 -4.42 7.62 24.27
N ALA A 269 -3.56 6.60 24.21
CA ALA A 269 -3.54 5.48 25.15
C ALA A 269 -2.81 5.80 26.48
N SER A 270 -2.11 6.93 26.58
CA SER A 270 -1.42 7.33 27.80
C SER A 270 -2.38 7.74 28.92
N GLU A 271 -1.87 7.89 30.16
CA GLU A 271 -2.65 8.43 31.29
C GLU A 271 -2.52 9.97 31.41
N SER A 272 -1.78 10.63 30.51
CA SER A 272 -1.45 12.06 30.60
C SER A 272 -2.50 12.93 29.89
N ALA A 273 -3.08 13.88 30.62
CA ALA A 273 -4.03 14.84 30.05
C ALA A 273 -3.39 15.78 29.00
N ASP A 274 -2.08 16.03 29.11
CA ASP A 274 -1.32 16.78 28.11
C ASP A 274 -1.19 15.95 26.82
N ASP A 275 -0.82 14.67 26.96
CA ASP A 275 -0.71 13.75 25.83
C ASP A 275 -2.07 13.56 25.14
N HIS A 276 -3.17 13.47 25.88
CA HIS A 276 -4.53 13.45 25.31
C HIS A 276 -4.85 14.72 24.50
N THR A 277 -4.43 15.87 25.01
CA THR A 277 -4.60 17.15 24.30
C THR A 277 -3.75 17.17 23.03
N GLN A 278 -2.52 16.68 23.10
CA GLN A 278 -1.64 16.53 21.93
C GLN A 278 -2.20 15.54 20.91
N ALA A 279 -2.74 14.40 21.33
CA ALA A 279 -3.34 13.39 20.47
C ALA A 279 -4.48 13.99 19.65
N CYS A 280 -5.45 14.65 20.29
CA CYS A 280 -6.57 15.29 19.60
C CYS A 280 -6.12 16.37 18.62
N ARG A 281 -5.17 17.22 19.03
CA ARG A 281 -4.63 18.29 18.17
C ARG A 281 -3.97 17.69 16.93
N ARG A 282 -3.06 16.72 17.13
CA ARG A 282 -2.32 16.06 16.04
C ARG A 282 -3.22 15.29 15.10
N ALA A 283 -4.23 14.58 15.62
CA ALA A 283 -5.22 13.89 14.80
C ALA A 283 -6.05 14.85 13.95
N GLY A 284 -6.48 15.98 14.52
CA GLY A 284 -7.16 17.04 13.78
C GLY A 284 -6.27 17.69 12.71
N GLU A 285 -5.00 17.97 13.02
CA GLU A 285 -4.01 18.50 12.09
C GLU A 285 -3.72 17.53 10.93
N LEU A 286 -3.54 16.24 11.22
CA LEU A 286 -3.36 15.21 10.20
C LEU A 286 -4.58 15.12 9.28
N CYS A 287 -5.79 15.09 9.85
CA CYS A 287 -7.03 15.08 9.07
C CYS A 287 -7.17 16.32 8.17
N ALA A 288 -6.77 17.50 8.66
CA ALA A 288 -6.83 18.75 7.90
C ALA A 288 -5.73 18.87 6.83
N ALA A 289 -4.59 18.20 7.02
CA ALA A 289 -3.45 18.25 6.09
C ALA A 289 -3.64 17.37 4.86
N ILE A 290 -4.47 16.32 4.94
CA ILE A 290 -4.73 15.43 3.81
C ILE A 290 -5.76 16.07 2.86
N ASP A 291 -5.37 16.27 1.61
CA ASP A 291 -6.29 16.67 0.54
C ASP A 291 -7.25 15.52 0.21
N GLY A 292 -8.47 15.59 0.75
CA GLY A 292 -9.51 14.59 0.52
C GLY A 292 -10.07 14.55 -0.90
N GLY A 293 -9.86 15.59 -1.71
CA GLY A 293 -10.22 15.57 -3.13
C GLY A 293 -9.23 14.71 -3.93
N ARG A 294 -7.94 14.81 -3.60
CA ARG A 294 -6.89 14.02 -4.24
C ARG A 294 -6.72 12.63 -3.63
N ARG A 295 -6.92 12.47 -2.32
CA ARG A 295 -6.64 11.24 -1.55
C ARG A 295 -7.82 10.86 -0.64
N PRO A 296 -8.99 10.52 -1.22
CA PRO A 296 -10.21 10.36 -0.45
C PRO A 296 -10.16 9.20 0.55
N LEU A 297 -9.52 8.06 0.22
CA LEU A 297 -9.37 6.97 1.19
C LEU A 297 -8.50 7.37 2.39
N ALA A 298 -7.37 8.05 2.15
CA ALA A 298 -6.49 8.51 3.22
C ALA A 298 -7.19 9.53 4.13
N ALA A 299 -7.98 10.44 3.55
CA ALA A 299 -8.78 11.40 4.30
C ALA A 299 -9.83 10.69 5.17
N LEU A 300 -10.55 9.70 4.63
CA LEU A 300 -11.52 8.91 5.40
C LEU A 300 -10.85 8.16 6.56
N GLN A 301 -9.68 7.55 6.33
CA GLN A 301 -8.92 6.87 7.38
C GLN A 301 -8.45 7.83 8.48
N ALA A 302 -8.01 9.04 8.12
CA ALA A 302 -7.62 10.05 9.10
C ALA A 302 -8.83 10.59 9.91
N GLN A 303 -10.00 10.71 9.28
CA GLN A 303 -11.25 11.04 9.99
C GLN A 303 -11.63 9.95 10.99
N VAL A 304 -11.54 8.67 10.61
CA VAL A 304 -11.76 7.54 11.53
C VAL A 304 -10.79 7.61 12.71
N LEU A 305 -9.49 7.83 12.46
CA LEU A 305 -8.50 8.01 13.53
C LEU A 305 -8.84 9.19 14.45
N TYR A 306 -9.32 10.30 13.90
CA TYR A 306 -9.71 11.46 14.70
C TYR A 306 -10.88 11.14 15.63
N VAL A 307 -11.93 10.48 15.11
CA VAL A 307 -13.07 10.03 15.92
C VAL A 307 -12.66 9.02 16.98
N GLU A 308 -11.81 8.06 16.62
CA GLU A 308 -11.23 7.08 17.54
C GLU A 308 -10.47 7.77 18.67
N THR A 309 -9.63 8.76 18.32
CA THR A 309 -8.85 9.54 19.29
C THR A 309 -9.77 10.31 20.25
N LEU A 310 -10.77 11.02 19.73
CA LEU A 310 -11.75 11.74 20.55
C LEU A 310 -12.50 10.79 21.51
N THR A 311 -12.81 9.58 21.05
CA THR A 311 -13.47 8.55 21.85
C THR A 311 -12.55 8.04 22.96
N ALA A 312 -11.30 7.70 22.63
CA ALA A 312 -10.30 7.20 23.57
C ALA A 312 -10.01 8.18 24.71
N VAL A 313 -9.95 9.49 24.42
CA VAL A 313 -9.68 10.53 25.42
C VAL A 313 -10.95 11.05 26.14
N GLY A 314 -12.10 10.41 25.94
CA GLY A 314 -13.35 10.73 26.65
C GLY A 314 -14.12 11.95 26.14
N ARG A 315 -13.85 12.47 24.93
CA ARG A 315 -14.54 13.62 24.32
C ARG A 315 -15.83 13.20 23.60
N ALA A 316 -16.70 12.48 24.31
CA ALA A 316 -17.82 11.75 23.72
C ALA A 316 -18.84 12.61 22.93
N ALA A 317 -19.05 13.89 23.30
CA ALA A 317 -19.96 14.75 22.56
C ALA A 317 -19.43 15.08 21.16
N GLN A 318 -18.16 15.50 21.07
CA GLN A 318 -17.49 15.78 19.80
C GLN A 318 -17.32 14.50 18.97
N ALA A 319 -16.92 13.40 19.61
CA ALA A 319 -16.75 12.13 18.90
C ALA A 319 -18.05 11.66 18.22
N ARG A 320 -19.21 11.81 18.88
CA ARG A 320 -20.51 11.47 18.28
C ARG A 320 -20.88 12.36 17.10
N GLU A 321 -20.60 13.65 17.19
CA GLU A 321 -20.89 14.60 16.10
C GLU A 321 -20.08 14.25 14.85
N GLU A 322 -18.79 13.98 15.03
CA GLU A 322 -17.86 13.61 13.94
C GLU A 322 -18.09 12.19 13.41
N LEU A 323 -18.56 11.25 14.24
CA LEU A 323 -18.80 9.86 13.84
C LEU A 323 -19.93 9.73 12.80
N VAL A 324 -21.00 10.52 12.92
CA VAL A 324 -22.20 10.37 12.06
C VAL A 324 -21.87 10.44 10.56
N PRO A 325 -21.20 11.49 10.04
CA PRO A 325 -20.88 11.56 8.62
C PRO A 325 -19.88 10.47 8.18
N VAL A 326 -18.89 10.14 9.02
CA VAL A 326 -17.90 9.10 8.74
C VAL A 326 -18.57 7.73 8.64
N ALA A 327 -19.45 7.40 9.59
CA ALA A 327 -20.15 6.13 9.61
C ALA A 327 -21.12 5.99 8.43
N ALA A 328 -21.84 7.05 8.07
CA ALA A 328 -22.68 7.08 6.88
C ALA A 328 -21.85 6.82 5.61
N LYS A 329 -20.67 7.42 5.51
CA LYS A 329 -19.78 7.22 4.35
C LYS A 329 -19.21 5.81 4.29
N CYS A 330 -18.75 5.25 5.40
CA CYS A 330 -18.30 3.85 5.46
C CYS A 330 -19.42 2.86 5.09
N ALA A 331 -20.66 3.13 5.51
CA ALA A 331 -21.82 2.31 5.17
C ALA A 331 -22.15 2.40 3.67
N GLU A 332 -22.15 3.61 3.09
CA GLU A 332 -22.36 3.84 1.64
C GLU A 332 -21.32 3.09 0.79
N LEU A 333 -20.06 3.12 1.21
CA LEU A 333 -18.94 2.49 0.50
C LEU A 333 -18.81 0.98 0.77
N GLY A 334 -19.57 0.44 1.73
CA GLY A 334 -19.45 -0.96 2.14
C GLY A 334 -18.10 -1.28 2.77
N LEU A 335 -17.55 -0.39 3.59
CA LEU A 335 -16.26 -0.54 4.29
C LEU A 335 -16.44 -0.66 5.82
N PRO A 336 -17.16 -1.67 6.33
CA PRO A 336 -17.49 -1.78 7.74
C PRO A 336 -16.25 -1.96 8.63
N ARG A 337 -15.17 -2.59 8.14
CA ARG A 337 -13.98 -2.82 8.97
C ARG A 337 -13.26 -1.56 9.39
N LEU A 338 -13.38 -0.46 8.64
CA LEU A 338 -12.78 0.82 9.05
C LEU A 338 -13.32 1.29 10.41
N LEU A 339 -14.62 1.09 10.67
CA LEU A 339 -15.24 1.43 11.96
C LEU A 339 -15.03 0.34 13.00
N ILE A 340 -15.19 -0.94 12.62
CA ILE A 340 -15.08 -2.07 13.55
C ILE A 340 -13.66 -2.13 14.14
N ASP A 341 -12.63 -1.97 13.31
CA ASP A 341 -11.23 -2.03 13.75
C ASP A 341 -10.81 -0.79 14.56
N ALA A 342 -11.61 0.27 14.54
CA ALA A 342 -11.45 1.45 15.38
C ALA A 342 -12.30 1.39 16.67
N GLY A 343 -13.11 0.33 16.85
CA GLY A 343 -14.03 0.22 17.99
C GLY A 343 -15.20 1.22 17.93
N LEU A 344 -15.59 1.65 16.72
CA LEU A 344 -16.58 2.70 16.46
C LEU A 344 -17.88 2.18 15.82
N ALA A 345 -18.01 0.87 15.63
CA ALA A 345 -19.16 0.21 15.00
C ALA A 345 -20.29 -0.12 15.98
#